data_AF-Q0QJY4-F1
#
_entry.id   AF-Q0QJY4-F1
#
_cell.length_a   1.000
_cell.length_b   1.000
_cell.length_c   1.000
_cell.angle_alpha   90.00
_cell.angle_beta   90.00
_cell.angle_gamma   90.00
#
_symmetry.space_group_name_H-M   'P 1'
#
loop_
_entity.id
_entity.type
_entity.pdbx_description
1 polymer ?
#
loop_
_entity_poly.entity_id
_entity_poly.type
_entity_poly.pdbx_seq_one_letter_code
_entity_poly.pdbx_strand_id
1 'polypeptide(L)'
;DSVINHTTGVDHCDGSRASASGYNGDGNFHSIPYTEENLQDCSKDICGYSNSDKAQDCPLNSLKDLDNRQDYAQGKLSEYMNRLLDLGVYGFRVYAVEHIPTADVDAITAKLAEESGRNADDIFFEQEVIGNAAYSAAIQLSNFVASDKVSEFNFTNHL
;
A
#
# COMPACT_ATOMS: atom_id res chain seq x y z
N ASP A 1 -3.24 -7.57 -8.69
CA ASP A 1 -3.53 -7.10 -7.33
C ASP A 1 -2.20 -6.84 -6.65
N SER A 2 -1.99 -5.62 -6.19
CA SER A 2 -0.73 -5.12 -5.66
C SER A 2 -0.92 -4.71 -4.21
N VAL A 3 -0.27 -5.44 -3.31
CA VAL A 3 -0.22 -5.13 -1.88
C VAL A 3 1.05 -4.34 -1.61
N ILE A 4 0.90 -3.03 -1.40
CA ILE A 4 2.04 -2.10 -1.23
C ILE A 4 2.01 -1.29 0.08
N ASN A 5 0.96 -1.49 0.89
CA ASN A 5 0.77 -0.83 2.19
C ASN A 5 1.55 -1.52 3.33
N HIS A 6 1.61 -2.85 3.30
CA HIS A 6 2.14 -3.65 4.39
C HIS A 6 2.81 -4.90 3.85
N THR A 7 3.40 -5.65 4.76
CA THR A 7 4.07 -6.92 4.49
C THR A 7 3.27 -8.10 5.03
N THR A 8 3.58 -8.58 6.23
CA THR A 8 2.95 -9.76 6.85
C THR A 8 2.46 -9.46 8.26
N GLY A 9 1.57 -10.31 8.77
CA GLY A 9 1.17 -10.30 10.17
C GLY A 9 2.22 -10.97 11.05
N VAL A 10 2.39 -10.45 12.27
CA VAL A 10 3.41 -10.96 13.21
C VAL A 10 2.96 -12.15 14.06
N ASP A 11 1.71 -12.59 13.94
CA ASP A 11 1.13 -13.64 14.79
C ASP A 11 1.52 -15.08 14.39
N HIS A 12 2.54 -15.25 13.54
CA HIS A 12 2.99 -16.56 13.10
C HIS A 12 4.08 -17.11 14.01
N CYS A 13 3.75 -18.16 14.77
CA CYS A 13 4.74 -19.03 15.39
C CYS A 13 5.71 -19.52 14.31
N ASP A 14 7.00 -19.39 14.60
CA ASP A 14 8.14 -19.70 13.75
C ASP A 14 7.86 -20.87 12.76
N GLY A 15 7.81 -20.58 11.45
CA GLY A 15 7.85 -21.61 10.40
C GLY A 15 6.70 -21.65 9.39
N SER A 16 5.52 -21.05 9.64
CA SER A 16 4.46 -20.99 8.61
C SER A 16 4.62 -19.75 7.73
N ARG A 17 5.62 -19.78 6.85
CA ARG A 17 5.89 -18.70 5.89
C ARG A 17 4.95 -18.84 4.69
N ALA A 18 4.04 -17.88 4.48
CA ALA A 18 3.16 -17.86 3.31
C ALA A 18 3.93 -17.65 1.99
N SER A 19 5.19 -17.21 2.05
CA SER A 19 6.11 -17.20 0.91
C SER A 19 7.53 -17.48 1.38
N ALA A 20 8.36 -18.04 0.51
CA ALA A 20 9.74 -18.44 0.79
C ALA A 20 10.69 -17.28 1.24
N SER A 21 10.18 -16.05 1.30
CA SER A 21 10.90 -14.83 1.63
C SER A 21 10.95 -14.57 3.13
N GLY A 22 11.95 -15.15 3.80
CA GLY A 22 12.89 -14.39 4.64
C GLY A 22 12.43 -13.53 5.83
N TYR A 23 11.15 -13.46 6.23
CA TYR A 23 10.77 -12.73 7.45
C TYR A 23 11.35 -13.38 8.72
N ASN A 24 11.80 -12.60 9.70
CA ASN A 24 12.19 -13.10 11.02
C ASN A 24 11.51 -12.30 12.16
N GLY A 25 11.54 -12.85 13.38
CA GLY A 25 10.92 -12.23 14.55
C GLY A 25 11.51 -10.87 14.96
N ASP A 26 12.63 -10.47 14.35
CA ASP A 26 13.28 -9.16 14.55
C ASP A 26 12.78 -8.10 13.56
N GLY A 27 11.69 -8.35 12.83
CA GLY A 27 11.12 -7.38 11.90
C GLY A 27 11.80 -7.31 10.53
N ASN A 28 12.73 -8.22 10.21
CA ASN A 28 13.51 -8.14 8.97
C ASN A 28 12.91 -8.97 7.83
N PHE A 29 12.81 -8.37 6.63
CA PHE A 29 12.38 -8.99 5.38
C PHE A 29 13.56 -9.11 4.41
N HIS A 30 14.37 -10.16 4.59
CA HIS A 30 15.65 -10.32 3.91
C HIS A 30 15.60 -10.37 2.37
N SER A 31 14.46 -10.74 1.78
CA SER A 31 14.33 -10.84 0.31
C SER A 31 14.07 -9.50 -0.38
N ILE A 32 13.58 -8.49 0.34
CA ILE A 32 13.35 -7.11 -0.14
C ILE A 32 14.34 -6.13 0.52
N PRO A 33 15.34 -6.69 1.20
CA PRO A 33 15.98 -6.13 2.40
C PRO A 33 15.24 -4.95 3.06
N TYR A 34 14.05 -5.20 3.61
CA TYR A 34 13.46 -4.29 4.60
C TYR A 34 13.88 -4.68 6.00
N THR A 35 14.09 -3.68 6.83
CA THR A 35 14.30 -3.81 8.28
C THR A 35 13.20 -3.06 9.02
N GLU A 36 13.22 -3.08 10.35
CA GLU A 36 12.31 -2.26 11.16
C GLU A 36 12.36 -0.77 10.79
N GLU A 37 13.52 -0.26 10.32
CA GLU A 37 13.66 1.12 9.88
C GLU A 37 12.80 1.47 8.67
N ASN A 38 12.34 0.49 7.88
CA ASN A 38 11.48 0.69 6.72
C ASN A 38 10.00 0.45 7.03
N LEU A 39 9.65 0.24 8.30
CA LEU A 39 8.29 0.04 8.77
C LEU A 39 7.85 1.25 9.61
N GLN A 40 6.56 1.48 9.71
CA GLN A 40 6.03 2.52 10.58
C GLN A 40 6.29 2.20 12.06
N ASP A 41 6.68 3.22 12.83
CA ASP A 41 6.84 3.15 14.29
C ASP A 41 5.47 3.33 15.00
N CYS A 42 4.51 2.47 14.66
CA CYS A 42 3.25 2.36 15.37
C CYS A 42 3.02 0.90 15.78
N SER A 43 3.10 0.65 17.08
CA SER A 43 2.98 -0.70 17.63
C SER A 43 1.54 -1.16 17.89
N LYS A 44 0.54 -0.34 17.58
CA LYS A 44 -0.87 -0.61 17.89
C LYS A 44 -1.67 -0.62 16.61
N ASP A 45 -2.55 -1.61 16.50
CA ASP A 45 -3.51 -1.69 15.41
C ASP A 45 -4.40 -0.44 15.34
N ILE A 46 -4.84 -0.14 14.11
CA ILE A 46 -5.82 0.90 13.84
C ILE A 46 -7.06 0.69 14.72
N CYS A 47 -7.34 1.67 15.58
CA CYS A 47 -8.51 1.68 16.44
C CYS A 47 -9.45 2.83 16.03
N GLY A 48 -10.06 2.66 14.85
CA GLY A 48 -10.93 3.65 14.24
C GLY A 48 -10.22 4.56 13.25
N TYR A 49 -11.01 5.27 12.44
CA TYR A 49 -10.58 5.90 11.19
C TYR A 49 -10.78 7.42 11.18
N SER A 50 -11.11 8.02 12.33
CA SER A 50 -11.33 9.47 12.45
C SER A 50 -10.03 10.28 12.47
N ASN A 51 -8.88 9.62 12.63
CA ASN A 51 -7.56 10.21 12.57
C ASN A 51 -6.78 9.56 11.41
N SER A 52 -6.46 10.34 10.37
CA SER A 52 -5.74 9.87 9.20
C SER A 52 -4.35 9.34 9.52
N ASP A 53 -3.60 10.01 10.39
CA ASP A 53 -2.26 9.58 10.77
C ASP A 53 -2.30 8.19 11.41
N LYS A 54 -3.36 7.90 12.17
CA LYS A 54 -3.56 6.55 12.70
C LYS A 54 -4.05 5.56 11.65
N ALA A 55 -4.88 5.97 10.71
CA ALA A 55 -5.32 5.09 9.64
C ALA A 55 -4.22 4.76 8.64
N GLN A 56 -3.24 5.66 8.45
CA GLN A 56 -2.22 5.58 7.41
C GLN A 56 -0.81 5.22 7.91
N ASP A 57 -0.57 5.30 9.23
CA ASP A 57 0.75 5.01 9.81
C ASP A 57 0.72 3.89 10.86
N CYS A 58 -0.40 3.17 11.00
CA CYS A 58 -0.52 2.09 11.97
C CYS A 58 -1.00 0.78 11.34
N PRO A 59 -0.60 -0.37 11.92
CA PRO A 59 -0.97 -1.69 11.43
C PRO A 59 -2.47 -1.88 11.17
N LEU A 60 -2.81 -2.25 9.94
CA LEU A 60 -4.11 -2.80 9.58
C LEU A 60 -4.16 -4.28 9.96
N ASN A 61 -4.96 -4.66 10.95
CA ASN A 61 -5.10 -6.06 11.41
C ASN A 61 -3.75 -6.74 11.74
N SER A 62 -2.89 -6.06 12.50
CA SER A 62 -1.58 -6.54 12.93
C SER A 62 -0.58 -6.83 11.81
N LEU A 63 -0.85 -6.33 10.59
CA LEU A 63 0.07 -6.39 9.45
C LEU A 63 1.16 -5.32 9.60
N LYS A 64 2.42 -5.71 9.40
CA LYS A 64 3.56 -4.80 9.47
C LYS A 64 3.49 -3.76 8.34
N ASP A 65 3.21 -2.53 8.74
CA ASP A 65 2.97 -1.38 7.88
C ASP A 65 4.27 -0.80 7.33
N LEU A 66 4.34 -0.57 6.02
CA LEU A 66 5.52 -0.04 5.35
C LEU A 66 5.59 1.48 5.54
N ASP A 67 6.80 2.00 5.70
CA ASP A 67 7.00 3.45 5.63
C ASP A 67 7.14 3.92 4.18
N ASN A 68 5.98 4.09 3.51
CA ASN A 68 5.89 4.52 2.12
C ASN A 68 6.42 5.94 1.87
N ARG A 69 6.74 6.73 2.90
CA ARG A 69 7.39 8.04 2.76
C ARG A 69 8.87 7.93 2.41
N GLN A 70 9.49 6.78 2.66
CA GLN A 70 10.89 6.58 2.39
C GLN A 70 11.13 6.35 0.91
N ASP A 71 12.05 7.12 0.34
CA ASP A 71 12.50 6.94 -1.05
C ASP A 71 12.94 5.49 -1.34
N TYR A 72 13.55 4.83 -0.35
CA TYR A 72 13.92 3.41 -0.45
C TYR A 72 12.71 2.49 -0.61
N ALA A 73 11.67 2.65 0.21
CA ALA A 73 10.45 1.86 0.11
C ALA A 73 9.72 2.15 -1.22
N GLN A 74 9.62 3.43 -1.60
CA GLN A 74 9.01 3.83 -2.86
C GLN A 74 9.74 3.20 -4.06
N GLY A 75 11.08 3.27 -4.08
CA GLY A 75 11.91 2.67 -5.13
C GLY A 75 11.78 1.14 -5.20
N LYS A 76 11.65 0.46 -4.06
CA LYS A 76 11.44 -1.00 -4.04
C LYS A 76 10.07 -1.40 -4.58
N LEU A 77 9.05 -0.60 -4.29
CA LEU A 77 7.68 -0.83 -4.77
C LEU A 77 7.56 -0.52 -6.27
N SER A 78 8.16 0.57 -6.76
CA SER A 78 8.22 0.87 -8.20
C SER A 78 9.00 -0.21 -8.96
N GLU A 79 10.15 -0.67 -8.45
CA GLU A 79 10.95 -1.75 -9.06
C GLU A 79 10.11 -3.04 -9.22
N TYR A 80 9.39 -3.42 -8.16
CA TYR A 80 8.48 -4.57 -8.18
C TYR A 80 7.38 -4.42 -9.24
N MET A 81 6.72 -3.26 -9.29
CA MET A 81 5.62 -3.02 -10.22
C MET A 81 6.12 -2.92 -11.66
N ASN A 82 7.26 -2.27 -11.89
CA ASN A 82 7.88 -2.18 -13.21
C ASN A 82 8.23 -3.58 -13.74
N ARG A 83 8.76 -4.45 -12.87
CA ARG A 83 9.01 -5.85 -13.22
C ARG A 83 7.75 -6.59 -13.66
N LEU A 84 6.59 -6.30 -13.07
CA LEU A 84 5.31 -6.88 -13.50
C LEU A 84 4.87 -6.35 -14.86
N LEU A 85 5.06 -5.05 -15.14
CA LEU A 85 4.79 -4.47 -16.45
C LEU A 85 5.67 -5.11 -17.54
N ASP A 86 6.94 -5.35 -17.26
CA ASP A 86 7.87 -6.06 -18.16
C ASP A 86 7.42 -7.49 -18.45
N LEU A 87 6.76 -8.14 -17.48
CA LEU A 87 6.18 -9.47 -17.65
C LEU A 87 4.85 -9.47 -18.41
N GLY A 88 4.34 -8.29 -18.80
CA GLY A 88 3.13 -8.14 -19.60
C GLY A 88 1.85 -7.87 -18.80
N VAL A 89 1.95 -7.56 -17.51
CA VAL A 89 0.81 -7.06 -16.74
C VAL A 89 0.33 -5.73 -17.32
N TYR A 90 -0.98 -5.56 -17.47
CA TYR A 90 -1.57 -4.35 -18.04
C TYR A 90 -1.65 -3.18 -17.05
N GLY A 91 -1.83 -3.48 -15.77
CA GLY A 91 -2.00 -2.47 -14.72
C GLY A 91 -2.26 -3.11 -13.36
N PHE A 92 -2.57 -2.27 -12.38
CA PHE A 92 -2.61 -2.65 -10.98
C PHE A 92 -3.91 -2.22 -10.33
N ARG A 93 -4.54 -3.18 -9.64
CA ARG A 93 -5.46 -2.89 -8.55
C ARG A 93 -4.63 -2.84 -7.27
N VAL A 94 -4.64 -1.72 -6.57
CA VAL A 94 -3.85 -1.45 -5.36
C VAL A 94 -4.71 -1.70 -4.14
N TYR A 95 -4.30 -2.69 -3.34
CA TYR A 95 -5.00 -3.10 -2.12
C TYR A 95 -4.83 -2.06 -1.01
N ALA A 96 -5.90 -1.80 -0.27
CA ALA A 96 -5.91 -0.98 0.95
C ALA A 96 -5.25 0.40 0.79
N VAL A 97 -5.41 1.06 -0.36
CA VAL A 97 -4.68 2.32 -0.63
C VAL A 97 -5.15 3.49 0.25
N GLU A 98 -6.35 3.41 0.83
CA GLU A 98 -6.83 4.39 1.82
C GLU A 98 -5.94 4.47 3.08
N HIS A 99 -5.13 3.43 3.31
CA HIS A 99 -4.13 3.32 4.38
C HIS A 99 -2.74 3.84 3.98
N ILE A 100 -2.57 4.38 2.78
CA ILE A 100 -1.33 5.04 2.35
C ILE A 100 -1.62 6.52 2.15
N PRO A 101 -0.77 7.45 2.61
CA PRO A 101 -0.91 8.86 2.27
C PRO A 101 -0.90 9.04 0.75
N THR A 102 -1.84 9.82 0.21
CA THR A 102 -1.99 10.00 -1.25
C THR A 102 -0.70 10.51 -1.91
N ALA A 103 0.04 11.38 -1.23
CA ALA A 103 1.31 11.90 -1.71
C ALA A 103 2.37 10.79 -1.90
N ASP A 104 2.35 9.75 -1.06
CA ASP A 104 3.28 8.61 -1.17
C ASP A 104 2.85 7.66 -2.30
N VAL A 105 1.54 7.50 -2.52
CA VAL A 105 1.00 6.79 -3.69
C VAL A 105 1.44 7.49 -4.98
N ASP A 106 1.26 8.81 -5.06
CA ASP A 106 1.68 9.62 -6.21
C ASP A 106 3.19 9.54 -6.45
N ALA A 107 4.00 9.49 -5.39
CA ALA A 107 5.45 9.33 -5.50
C ALA A 107 5.83 7.94 -6.06
N ILE A 108 5.15 6.87 -5.63
CA ILE A 108 5.38 5.50 -6.13
C ILE A 108 4.97 5.40 -7.61
N THR A 109 3.81 5.94 -7.99
CA THR A 109 3.33 5.88 -9.38
C THR A 109 4.19 6.74 -10.31
N ALA A 110 4.68 7.90 -9.84
CA ALA A 110 5.62 8.73 -10.59
C ALA A 110 6.94 8.00 -10.84
N LYS A 111 7.52 7.35 -9.82
CA LYS A 111 8.74 6.53 -9.98
C LYS A 111 8.52 5.37 -10.94
N LEU A 112 7.38 4.68 -10.85
CA LEU A 112 7.04 3.61 -11.78
C LEU A 112 6.96 4.11 -13.22
N ALA A 113 6.34 5.26 -13.47
CA ALA A 113 6.26 5.85 -14.81
C ALA A 113 7.67 6.16 -15.35
N GLU A 114 8.52 6.77 -14.52
CA GLU A 114 9.93 7.04 -14.85
C GLU A 114 10.71 5.75 -15.18
N GLU A 115 10.65 4.75 -14.31
CA GLU A 115 11.39 3.48 -14.45
C GLU A 115 10.91 2.62 -15.63
N SER A 116 9.61 2.64 -15.91
CA SER A 116 9.02 1.87 -17.01
C SER A 116 9.16 2.58 -18.36
N GLY A 117 9.50 3.88 -18.36
CA GLY A 117 9.52 4.71 -19.56
C GLY A 117 8.13 4.91 -20.18
N ARG A 118 7.07 4.71 -19.41
CA ARG A 118 5.66 4.86 -19.83
C ARG A 118 5.11 6.18 -19.29
N ASN A 119 4.11 6.74 -19.97
CA ASN A 119 3.35 7.83 -19.36
C ASN A 119 2.53 7.23 -18.20
N ALA A 120 2.42 7.97 -17.08
CA ALA A 120 1.63 7.52 -15.92
C ALA A 120 0.18 7.20 -16.32
N ASP A 121 -0.43 8.06 -17.13
CA ASP A 121 -1.81 7.89 -17.65
C ASP A 121 -2.01 6.63 -18.51
N ASP A 122 -0.93 6.02 -19.03
CA ASP A 122 -0.99 4.81 -19.84
C ASP A 122 -0.94 3.53 -18.97
N ILE A 123 -0.63 3.64 -17.67
CA ILE A 123 -0.61 2.53 -16.73
C ILE A 123 -1.96 2.48 -16.03
N PHE A 124 -2.72 1.39 -16.22
CA PHE A 124 -4.01 1.27 -15.56
C PHE A 124 -3.83 1.11 -14.05
N PHE A 125 -4.45 2.01 -13.28
CA PHE A 125 -4.48 1.98 -11.82
C PHE A 125 -5.91 2.01 -11.30
N GLU A 126 -6.22 1.04 -10.43
CA GLU A 126 -7.44 0.99 -9.63
C GLU A 126 -7.07 1.01 -8.15
N GLN A 127 -7.67 1.91 -7.40
CA GLN A 127 -7.43 2.18 -5.99
C GLN A 127 -8.56 1.61 -5.13
N GLU A 128 -8.25 0.64 -4.27
CA GLU A 128 -9.22 0.17 -3.27
C GLU A 128 -9.34 1.17 -2.12
N VAL A 129 -10.41 1.97 -2.17
CA VAL A 129 -10.79 2.91 -1.12
C VAL A 129 -12.23 2.58 -0.74
N ILE A 130 -12.44 2.10 0.49
CA ILE A 130 -13.79 1.78 0.96
C ILE A 130 -14.53 3.09 1.19
N GLY A 131 -13.88 4.01 1.92
CA GLY A 131 -14.45 5.30 2.28
C GLY A 131 -15.68 5.18 3.20
N ASN A 132 -15.79 6.11 4.15
CA ASN A 132 -16.98 6.19 4.99
C ASN A 132 -17.16 7.63 5.48
N ALA A 133 -18.38 8.13 5.53
CA ALA A 133 -18.66 9.50 5.97
C ALA A 133 -18.17 9.81 7.41
N ALA A 134 -17.97 8.78 8.25
CA ALA A 134 -17.43 8.92 9.60
C ALA A 134 -15.88 8.92 9.66
N TYR A 135 -15.20 8.60 8.56
CA TYR A 135 -13.75 8.58 8.49
C TYR A 135 -13.18 10.00 8.36
N SER A 136 -11.88 10.14 8.63
CA SER A 136 -11.19 11.42 8.47
C SER A 136 -11.31 11.93 7.03
N ALA A 137 -11.25 13.25 6.86
CA ALA A 137 -11.37 13.86 5.53
C ALA A 137 -10.24 13.43 4.57
N ALA A 138 -9.06 13.07 5.08
CA ALA A 138 -7.90 12.70 4.26
C ALA A 138 -8.01 11.30 3.62
N ILE A 139 -8.78 10.38 4.21
CA ILE A 139 -8.97 9.02 3.68
C ILE A 139 -10.32 8.84 2.97
N GLN A 140 -10.95 9.94 2.57
CA GLN A 140 -12.17 9.90 1.78
C GLN A 140 -11.87 9.60 0.31
N LEU A 141 -12.80 8.88 -0.32
CA LEU A 141 -12.78 8.53 -1.74
C LEU A 141 -12.42 9.71 -2.65
N SER A 142 -12.94 10.91 -2.36
CA SER A 142 -12.72 12.11 -3.15
C SER A 142 -11.25 12.50 -3.32
N ASN A 143 -10.37 12.13 -2.39
CA ASN A 143 -8.94 12.46 -2.48
C ASN A 143 -8.19 11.54 -3.45
N PHE A 144 -8.75 10.36 -3.75
CA PHE A 144 -8.11 9.35 -4.60
C PHE A 144 -8.66 9.36 -6.03
N VAL A 145 -9.90 9.81 -6.24
CA VAL A 145 -10.50 9.98 -7.58
C VAL A 145 -9.72 10.98 -8.44
N ALA A 146 -9.03 11.94 -7.81
CA ALA A 146 -8.23 12.93 -8.51
C ALA A 146 -6.94 12.34 -9.11
N SER A 147 -6.38 11.30 -8.48
CA SER A 147 -5.15 10.64 -8.94
C SER A 147 -5.45 9.51 -9.92
N ASP A 148 -6.44 8.66 -9.64
CA ASP A 148 -6.68 7.46 -10.46
C ASP A 148 -8.10 6.88 -10.30
N LYS A 149 -8.39 5.76 -10.97
CA LYS A 149 -9.67 5.04 -10.78
C LYS A 149 -9.74 4.49 -9.37
N VAL A 150 -10.95 4.46 -8.80
CA VAL A 150 -11.23 3.95 -7.45
C VAL A 150 -12.34 2.90 -7.52
N SER A 151 -12.29 1.90 -6.63
CA SER A 151 -13.40 0.96 -6.46
C SER A 151 -14.60 1.66 -5.80
N GLU A 152 -15.78 1.67 -6.44
CA GLU A 152 -16.98 2.33 -5.92
C GLU A 152 -17.80 1.39 -5.01
N PHE A 153 -17.46 1.36 -3.72
CA PHE A 153 -18.13 0.51 -2.74
C PHE A 153 -19.55 0.99 -2.36
N ASN A 154 -19.92 2.25 -2.63
CA ASN A 154 -21.28 2.72 -2.33
C ASN A 154 -22.30 2.29 -3.38
N PHE A 155 -21.87 1.73 -4.51
CA PHE A 155 -22.78 1.28 -5.56
C PHE A 155 -23.87 0.33 -5.02
N THR A 156 -23.50 -0.60 -4.14
CA THR A 156 -24.44 -1.58 -3.56
C THR A 156 -25.36 -0.99 -2.50
N ASN A 157 -25.07 0.20 -1.96
CA ASN A 157 -25.95 0.90 -1.01
C ASN A 157 -27.18 1.53 -1.72
N HIS A 158 -27.20 1.48 -3.05
CA HIS A 158 -28.26 2.01 -3.91
C HIS A 158 -29.02 0.92 -4.69
N LEU A 159 -28.76 -0.36 -4.41
CA LEU A 159 -29.48 -1.53 -4.92
C LEU A 159 -30.52 -2.02 -3.91
#